data_AF-A0A6I5C726-F1
#
_entry.id   AF-A0A6I5C726-F1
#
_cell.length_a   1.000
_cell.length_b   1.000
_cell.length_c   1.000
_cell.angle_alpha   90.00
_cell.angle_beta   90.00
_cell.angle_gamma   90.00
#
_symmetry.space_group_name_H-M   'P 1'
#
loop_
_entity.id
_entity.type
_entity.pdbx_description
1 polymer ?
#
loop_
_entity_poly.entity_id
_entity_poly.type
_entity_poly.pdbx_seq_one_letter_code
_entity_poly.pdbx_strand_id
1 'polypeptide(L)'
;MAGRVRVMRMSVEQPLWRALAGYRVLTLFYAVGLFATAYARFPHPWVAIAYYGVLFVWTLGTLPRVASAANCTKRFLAADLALAVGGILLTPLADAHTRIAHGGPTLPSIWTAGAVLAFALKGGWRWAAVASTAVAAANLVERGTPARDTVHNVMLVWVASIAIGYVVEVARASERTLARALEIEAATRERERLARDIHDSVLQVLAMVQRRGAVIGGEAAELGRLAGEQEVALRTLVSGGLNPVSRVCEDAADGAVVRIVDEPDPESADEPLDLRALLAPYAGSRVALAEPGAPVPLPAAA
;
A
#
# COMPACT_ATOMS: atom_id res chain seq x y z
N MET A 1 17.99 13.17 -25.39
CA MET A 1 18.22 12.03 -24.47
C MET A 1 17.23 12.15 -23.32
N ALA A 2 16.16 11.33 -23.32
CA ALA A 2 15.15 11.38 -22.27
C ALA A 2 15.75 10.84 -20.96
N GLY A 3 15.83 11.71 -19.96
CA GLY A 3 16.22 11.33 -18.61
C GLY A 3 15.27 10.25 -18.11
N ARG A 4 15.81 9.08 -17.82
CA ARG A 4 15.07 7.95 -17.25
C ARG A 4 14.59 8.40 -15.86
N VAL A 5 13.35 8.89 -15.77
CA VAL A 5 12.70 9.17 -14.49
C VAL A 5 12.60 7.83 -13.76
N ARG A 6 13.54 7.58 -12.84
CA ARG A 6 13.41 6.49 -11.89
C ARG A 6 12.26 6.86 -10.98
N VAL A 7 11.08 6.32 -11.29
CA VAL A 7 10.00 6.23 -10.32
C VAL A 7 10.55 5.39 -9.18
N MET A 8 11.05 6.05 -8.13
CA MET A 8 11.32 5.42 -6.85
C MET A 8 9.96 5.01 -6.29
N ARG A 9 9.50 3.80 -6.65
CA ARG A 9 8.48 3.13 -5.85
C ARG A 9 9.10 2.99 -4.46
N MET A 10 8.68 3.84 -3.53
CA MET A 10 8.99 3.70 -2.12
C MET A 10 8.28 2.43 -1.64
N SER A 11 8.88 1.26 -1.91
CA SER A 11 8.37 0.00 -1.38
C SER A 11 8.69 -0.01 0.11
N VAL A 12 7.64 0.02 0.94
CA VAL A 12 7.73 -0.07 2.41
C VAL A 12 8.44 -1.35 2.84
N GLU A 13 8.46 -2.38 1.99
CA GLU A 13 9.21 -3.61 2.23
C GLU A 13 10.72 -3.39 2.29
N GLN A 14 11.27 -2.51 1.45
CA GLN A 14 12.73 -2.37 1.34
C GLN A 14 13.39 -1.83 2.62
N PRO A 15 12.84 -0.80 3.30
CA PRO A 15 13.28 -0.42 4.65
C PRO A 15 13.17 -1.56 5.66
N LEU A 16 12.08 -2.35 5.63
CA LEU A 16 11.89 -3.47 6.55
C LEU A 16 12.95 -4.55 6.37
N TRP A 17 13.29 -4.91 5.12
CA TRP A 17 14.37 -5.87 4.83
C TRP A 17 15.75 -5.34 5.23
N ARG A 18 16.01 -4.03 5.08
CA ARG A 18 17.25 -3.40 5.56
C ARG A 18 17.35 -3.41 7.09
N ALA A 19 16.25 -3.10 7.77
CA ALA A 19 16.17 -3.17 9.24
C ALA A 19 16.44 -4.61 9.73
N LEU A 20 15.88 -5.62 9.05
CA LEU A 20 16.15 -7.02 9.33
C LEU A 20 17.62 -7.38 9.13
N ALA A 21 18.25 -6.92 8.04
CA ALA A 21 19.69 -7.15 7.82
C ALA A 21 20.55 -6.54 8.94
N GLY A 22 20.25 -5.30 9.36
CA GLY A 22 20.93 -4.65 10.49
C GLY A 22 20.72 -5.40 11.81
N TYR A 23 19.48 -5.81 12.08
CA TYR A 23 19.13 -6.61 13.26
C TYR A 23 19.93 -7.92 13.33
N ARG A 24 20.14 -8.61 12.20
CA ARG A 24 20.92 -9.86 12.15
C ARG A 24 22.39 -9.66 12.48
N VAL A 25 22.99 -8.58 11.98
CA VAL A 25 24.38 -8.24 12.30
C VAL A 25 24.50 -7.91 13.79
N LEU A 26 23.59 -7.10 14.32
CA LEU A 26 23.58 -6.70 15.72
C LEU A 26 23.42 -7.91 16.66
N THR A 27 22.45 -8.79 16.36
CA THR A 27 22.19 -9.99 17.17
C THR A 27 23.30 -11.02 17.05
N LEU A 28 23.99 -11.12 15.92
CA LEU A 28 25.20 -11.93 15.78
C LEU A 28 26.29 -11.44 16.74
N PHE A 29 26.60 -10.14 16.74
CA PHE A 29 27.61 -9.59 17.64
C PHE A 29 27.22 -9.76 19.12
N TYR A 30 25.94 -9.59 19.45
CA TYR A 30 25.43 -9.86 20.78
C TYR A 30 25.64 -11.32 21.20
N ALA A 31 25.31 -12.27 20.32
CA ALA A 31 25.49 -13.71 20.60
C ALA A 31 26.99 -14.07 20.75
N VAL A 32 27.86 -13.50 19.92
CA VAL A 32 29.32 -13.65 20.04
C VAL A 32 29.86 -13.03 21.33
N GLY A 33 29.32 -11.88 21.76
CA GLY A 33 29.68 -11.25 23.03
C GLY A 33 29.26 -12.07 24.26
N LEU A 34 28.05 -12.64 24.22
CA LEU A 34 27.60 -13.63 25.22
C LEU A 34 28.54 -14.83 25.28
N PHE A 35 28.95 -15.34 24.12
CA PHE A 35 29.89 -16.45 24.05
C PHE A 35 31.27 -16.08 24.63
N ALA A 36 31.82 -14.92 24.27
CA ALA A 36 33.13 -14.48 24.77
C ALA A 36 33.15 -14.33 26.29
N THR A 37 32.07 -13.81 26.89
CA THR A 37 31.96 -13.63 28.35
C THR A 37 31.68 -14.93 29.11
N ALA A 38 31.02 -15.90 28.46
CA ALA A 38 30.71 -17.20 29.03
C ALA A 38 31.71 -18.31 28.63
N TYR A 39 32.73 -18.00 27.82
CA TYR A 39 33.66 -18.96 27.20
C TYR A 39 34.25 -19.95 28.20
N ALA A 40 34.72 -19.46 29.35
CA ALA A 40 35.34 -20.27 30.40
C ALA A 40 34.35 -21.18 31.17
N ARG A 41 33.05 -21.03 30.95
CA ARG A 41 31.99 -21.78 31.66
C ARG A 41 31.36 -22.87 30.81
N PHE A 42 31.70 -22.94 29.52
CA PHE A 42 31.21 -24.00 28.64
C PHE A 42 31.99 -25.30 28.88
N PRO A 43 31.32 -26.41 29.21
CA PRO A 43 31.98 -27.72 29.34
C PRO A 43 32.59 -28.19 28.01
N HIS A 44 31.93 -27.89 26.88
CA HIS A 44 32.37 -28.28 25.53
C HIS A 44 32.46 -27.06 24.60
N PRO A 45 33.50 -26.20 24.76
CA PRO A 45 33.61 -24.94 24.02
C PRO A 45 33.73 -25.15 22.51
N TRP A 46 34.29 -26.27 22.05
CA TRP A 46 34.46 -26.57 20.62
C TRP A 46 33.15 -26.62 19.83
N VAL A 47 32.07 -27.15 20.43
CA VAL A 47 30.74 -27.22 19.79
C VAL A 47 30.18 -25.82 19.60
N ALA A 48 30.33 -24.96 20.61
CA ALA A 48 29.91 -23.56 20.55
C ALA A 48 30.76 -22.77 19.53
N ILE A 49 32.08 -22.95 19.50
CA ILE A 49 32.97 -22.30 18.51
C ILE A 49 32.57 -22.69 17.08
N ALA A 50 32.35 -23.98 16.83
CA ALA A 50 31.94 -24.47 15.51
C ALA A 50 30.60 -23.84 15.10
N TYR A 51 29.62 -23.82 16.00
CA TYR A 51 28.31 -23.22 15.73
C TYR A 51 28.41 -21.71 15.45
N TYR A 52 29.12 -20.94 16.29
CA TYR A 52 29.28 -19.49 16.07
C TYR A 52 30.08 -19.17 14.81
N GLY A 53 31.07 -20.00 14.45
CA GLY A 53 31.80 -19.88 13.19
C GLY A 53 30.87 -20.07 11.98
N VAL A 54 30.04 -21.11 11.99
CA VAL A 54 29.02 -21.33 10.96
C VAL A 54 28.02 -20.17 10.93
N LEU A 55 27.53 -19.72 12.10
CA LEU A 55 26.57 -18.62 12.22
C LEU A 55 27.14 -17.31 11.67
N PHE A 56 28.42 -17.04 11.92
CA PHE A 56 29.13 -15.86 11.43
C PHE A 56 29.26 -15.90 9.90
N VAL A 57 29.81 -16.99 9.35
CA VAL A 57 29.97 -17.16 7.89
C VAL A 57 28.61 -17.12 7.20
N TRP A 58 27.61 -17.78 7.76
CA TRP A 58 26.25 -17.78 7.25
C TRP A 58 25.65 -16.37 7.26
N THR A 59 25.74 -15.64 8.37
CA THR A 59 25.18 -14.29 8.48
C THR A 59 25.84 -13.36 7.50
N LEU A 60 27.19 -13.30 7.42
CA LEU A 60 27.90 -12.44 6.47
C LEU A 60 27.61 -12.83 5.01
N GLY A 61 27.63 -14.12 4.68
CA GLY A 61 27.36 -14.62 3.33
C GLY A 61 25.91 -14.39 2.86
N THR A 62 24.98 -14.14 3.78
CA THR A 62 23.56 -13.99 3.48
C THR A 62 23.07 -12.55 3.55
N LEU A 63 23.87 -11.60 4.04
CA LEU A 63 23.58 -10.16 4.04
C LEU A 63 23.04 -9.64 2.69
N PRO A 64 23.69 -9.89 1.53
CA PRO A 64 23.17 -9.38 0.25
C PRO A 64 21.86 -10.06 -0.18
N ARG A 65 21.57 -11.27 0.33
CA ARG A 65 20.31 -11.98 0.05
C ARG A 65 19.17 -11.53 0.96
N VAL A 66 19.47 -11.15 2.20
CA VAL A 66 18.48 -10.64 3.17
C VAL A 66 18.17 -9.15 2.93
N ALA A 67 19.04 -8.41 2.25
CA ALA A 67 18.82 -6.99 1.96
C ALA A 67 17.71 -6.70 0.92
N SER A 68 17.16 -7.72 0.25
CA SER A 68 16.11 -7.58 -0.76
C SER A 68 15.14 -8.76 -0.75
N ALA A 69 13.84 -8.45 -0.78
CA ALA A 69 12.77 -9.44 -0.93
C ALA A 69 12.99 -10.36 -2.15
N ALA A 70 13.52 -9.81 -3.25
CA ALA A 70 13.73 -10.53 -4.51
C ALA A 70 14.82 -11.61 -4.43
N ASN A 71 15.85 -11.39 -3.60
CA ASN A 71 16.97 -12.33 -3.46
C ASN A 71 16.71 -13.38 -2.38
N CYS A 72 15.70 -13.15 -1.56
CA CYS A 72 15.32 -14.05 -0.49
C CYS A 72 14.51 -15.20 -1.09
N THR A 73 15.08 -16.40 -1.24
CA THR A 73 14.37 -17.60 -1.75
C THR A 73 13.70 -18.38 -0.62
N LYS A 74 12.68 -19.20 -0.91
CA LYS A 74 12.01 -20.03 0.14
C LYS A 74 12.98 -21.04 0.76
N ARG A 75 13.89 -21.59 -0.06
CA ARG A 75 14.96 -22.49 0.38
C ARG A 75 15.92 -21.81 1.36
N PHE A 76 16.29 -20.57 1.09
CA PHE A 76 17.12 -19.79 2.00
C PHE A 76 16.46 -19.61 3.36
N LEU A 77 15.17 -19.21 3.40
CA LEU A 77 14.41 -19.09 4.64
C LEU A 77 14.37 -20.40 5.43
N ALA A 78 14.11 -21.52 4.75
CA ALA A 78 14.10 -22.83 5.40
C ALA A 78 15.47 -23.21 5.98
N ALA A 79 16.56 -22.98 5.24
CA ALA A 79 17.92 -23.21 5.74
C ALA A 79 18.25 -22.29 6.94
N ASP A 80 17.78 -21.05 6.91
CA ASP A 80 17.99 -20.08 7.96
C ASP A 80 17.27 -20.45 9.27
N LEU A 81 16.01 -20.89 9.15
CA LEU A 81 15.25 -21.42 10.27
C LEU A 81 15.85 -22.73 10.79
N ALA A 82 16.34 -23.60 9.91
CA ALA A 82 17.02 -24.82 10.30
C ALA A 82 18.30 -24.52 11.08
N LEU A 83 19.04 -23.47 10.72
CA LEU A 83 20.22 -23.05 11.48
C LEU A 83 19.85 -22.54 12.88
N ALA A 84 18.78 -21.75 12.98
CA ALA A 84 18.25 -21.30 14.27
C ALA A 84 17.78 -22.47 15.15
N VAL A 85 16.95 -23.37 14.61
CA VAL A 85 16.43 -24.55 15.31
C VAL A 85 17.56 -25.51 15.68
N GLY A 86 18.49 -25.74 14.76
CA GLY A 86 19.67 -26.57 14.99
C GLY A 86 20.52 -26.03 16.14
N GLY A 87 20.78 -24.72 16.19
CA GLY A 87 21.51 -24.11 17.28
C GLY A 87 20.80 -24.19 18.64
N ILE A 88 19.46 -24.11 18.66
CA ILE A 88 18.68 -24.37 19.88
C ILE A 88 18.91 -25.82 20.35
N LEU A 89 18.71 -26.79 19.46
CA LEU A 89 18.86 -28.21 19.80
C LEU A 89 20.32 -28.62 20.10
N LEU A 90 21.30 -27.85 19.63
CA LEU A 90 22.73 -28.05 19.95
C LEU A 90 23.11 -27.45 21.32
N THR A 91 22.26 -26.60 21.91
CA THR A 91 22.54 -25.91 23.17
C THR A 91 22.79 -26.87 24.34
N PRO A 92 22.02 -27.97 24.52
CA PRO A 92 22.27 -28.95 25.60
C PRO A 92 23.59 -29.72 25.46
N LEU A 93 24.14 -29.82 24.25
CA LEU A 93 25.44 -30.47 24.02
C LEU A 93 26.61 -29.52 24.33
N ALA A 94 26.41 -28.22 24.21
CA ALA A 94 27.44 -27.22 24.44
C ALA A 94 27.45 -26.70 25.89
N ASP A 95 26.28 -26.39 26.46
CA ASP A 95 26.11 -25.76 27.78
C ASP A 95 25.79 -26.77 28.89
N ALA A 96 26.12 -26.43 30.13
CA ALA A 96 25.81 -27.25 31.29
C ALA A 96 24.29 -27.22 31.57
N HIS A 97 23.70 -28.38 31.85
CA HIS A 97 22.25 -28.52 32.14
C HIS A 97 21.76 -27.61 33.27
N THR A 98 22.64 -27.27 34.22
CA THR A 98 22.35 -26.34 35.32
C THR A 98 22.04 -24.93 34.82
N ARG A 99 22.73 -24.43 33.79
CA ARG A 99 22.53 -23.08 33.24
C ARG A 99 21.25 -22.98 32.41
N ILE A 100 20.88 -24.06 31.72
CA ILE A 100 19.61 -24.20 30.99
C ILE A 100 18.43 -24.23 31.98
N ALA A 101 18.58 -24.98 33.08
CA ALA A 101 17.58 -25.01 34.15
C ALA A 101 17.37 -23.63 34.81
N HIS A 102 18.41 -22.81 34.94
CA HIS A 102 18.32 -21.45 35.49
C HIS A 102 17.85 -20.39 34.48
N GLY A 103 17.49 -20.78 33.25
CA GLY A 103 16.94 -19.86 32.25
C GLY A 103 18.00 -19.11 31.44
N GLY A 104 19.19 -19.71 31.30
CA GLY A 104 20.23 -19.18 30.44
C GLY A 104 19.77 -19.05 28.97
N PRO A 105 20.28 -18.04 28.23
CA PRO A 105 19.97 -17.88 26.81
C PRO A 105 20.53 -19.06 26.00
N THR A 106 19.78 -19.52 25.00
CA THR A 106 20.23 -20.55 24.04
C THR A 106 21.40 -20.05 23.19
N LEU A 107 22.15 -20.96 22.55
CA LEU A 107 23.32 -20.60 21.72
C LEU A 107 23.01 -19.51 20.66
N PRO A 108 21.90 -19.58 19.89
CA PRO A 108 21.58 -18.52 18.94
C PRO A 108 20.98 -17.29 19.63
N SER A 109 20.45 -17.43 20.85
CA SER A 109 19.84 -16.35 21.62
C SER A 109 18.79 -15.60 20.79
N ILE A 110 18.81 -14.27 20.83
CA ILE A 110 17.89 -13.37 20.14
C ILE A 110 18.01 -13.47 18.61
N TRP A 111 19.11 -14.00 18.05
CA TRP A 111 19.27 -14.16 16.60
C TRP A 111 18.17 -15.01 15.97
N THR A 112 17.62 -15.97 16.71
CA THR A 112 16.48 -16.81 16.27
C THR A 112 15.26 -16.00 15.86
N ALA A 113 14.96 -14.90 16.55
CA ALA A 113 13.85 -14.03 16.19
C ALA A 113 14.07 -13.40 14.80
N GLY A 114 15.31 -13.20 14.36
CA GLY A 114 15.63 -12.71 13.02
C GLY A 114 15.19 -13.69 11.93
N ALA A 115 15.35 -15.00 12.13
CA ALA A 115 14.88 -16.02 11.21
C ALA A 115 13.34 -16.03 11.14
N VAL A 116 12.65 -15.91 12.28
CA VAL A 116 11.18 -15.84 12.34
C VAL A 116 10.66 -14.56 11.69
N LEU A 117 11.29 -13.42 11.94
CA LEU A 117 10.95 -12.15 11.28
C LEU A 117 11.12 -12.26 9.76
N ALA A 118 12.15 -12.94 9.26
CA ALA A 118 12.31 -13.16 7.82
C ALA A 118 11.12 -13.90 7.20
N PHE A 119 10.54 -14.89 7.91
CA PHE A 119 9.29 -15.54 7.51
C PHE A 119 8.09 -14.61 7.57
N ALA A 120 7.99 -13.78 8.61
CA ALA A 120 6.92 -12.80 8.75
C ALA A 120 6.94 -11.75 7.63
N LEU A 121 8.11 -11.16 7.34
CA LEU A 121 8.28 -10.16 6.28
C LEU A 121 7.98 -10.76 4.91
N LYS A 122 8.35 -12.01 4.66
CA LYS A 122 8.18 -12.62 3.35
C LYS A 122 6.77 -13.17 3.13
N GLY A 123 6.32 -14.01 4.06
CA GLY A 123 5.10 -14.80 3.92
C GLY A 123 3.89 -14.23 4.67
N GLY A 124 4.07 -13.22 5.52
CA GLY A 124 3.00 -12.69 6.35
C GLY A 124 2.75 -13.53 7.62
N TRP A 125 1.59 -13.36 8.25
CA TRP A 125 1.33 -13.88 9.60
C TRP A 125 1.25 -15.40 9.65
N ARG A 126 0.71 -16.05 8.62
CA ARG A 126 0.58 -17.52 8.57
C ARG A 126 1.94 -18.21 8.57
N TRP A 127 2.88 -17.67 7.81
CA TRP A 127 4.25 -18.19 7.75
C TRP A 127 5.05 -17.83 8.99
N ALA A 128 4.81 -16.65 9.58
CA ALA A 128 5.35 -16.29 10.88
C ALA A 128 4.94 -17.29 11.97
N ALA A 129 3.65 -17.64 12.03
CA ALA A 129 3.10 -18.60 13.00
C ALA A 129 3.72 -19.99 12.87
N VAL A 130 3.97 -20.46 11.64
CA VAL A 130 4.64 -21.76 11.42
C VAL A 130 6.10 -21.71 11.90
N ALA A 131 6.84 -20.66 11.53
CA ALA A 131 8.24 -20.51 11.92
C ALA A 131 8.40 -20.34 13.45
N SER A 132 7.56 -19.53 14.08
CA SER A 132 7.59 -19.31 15.52
C SER A 132 7.15 -20.55 16.29
N THR A 133 6.20 -21.35 15.78
CA THR A 133 5.86 -22.66 16.36
C THR A 133 7.03 -23.63 16.31
N ALA A 134 7.79 -23.67 15.21
CA ALA A 134 8.97 -24.52 15.11
C ALA A 134 10.05 -24.13 16.15
N VAL A 135 10.29 -22.82 16.32
CA VAL A 135 11.20 -22.31 17.36
C VAL A 135 10.67 -22.60 18.76
N ALA A 136 9.36 -22.46 18.99
CA ALA A 136 8.71 -22.78 20.25
C ALA A 136 8.90 -24.26 20.64
N ALA A 137 8.64 -25.15 19.70
CA ALA A 137 8.83 -26.59 19.89
C ALA A 137 10.29 -26.93 20.19
N ALA A 138 11.24 -26.34 19.45
CA ALA A 138 12.66 -26.54 19.68
C ALA A 138 13.09 -26.08 21.10
N ASN A 139 12.61 -24.94 21.57
CA ASN A 139 12.89 -24.46 22.93
C ASN A 139 12.29 -25.36 24.00
N LEU A 140 11.09 -25.91 23.78
CA LEU A 140 10.46 -26.81 24.73
C LEU A 140 11.19 -28.17 24.80
N VAL A 141 11.66 -28.68 23.66
CA VAL A 141 12.48 -29.90 23.58
C VAL A 141 13.83 -29.70 24.26
N GLU A 142 14.49 -28.57 24.00
CA GLU A 142 15.77 -28.20 24.61
C GLU A 142 15.69 -28.15 26.13
N ARG A 143 14.60 -27.61 26.67
CA ARG A 143 14.43 -27.45 28.12
C ARG A 143 13.85 -28.65 28.83
N GLY A 144 13.21 -29.58 28.10
CA GLY A 144 12.61 -30.82 28.62
C GLY A 144 11.42 -30.64 29.58
N THR A 145 11.20 -29.44 30.12
CA THR A 145 10.11 -29.09 31.04
C THR A 145 9.48 -27.73 30.66
N PRO A 146 8.15 -27.59 30.73
CA PRO A 146 7.46 -26.33 30.46
C PRO A 146 7.59 -25.38 31.67
N ALA A 147 8.80 -24.86 31.89
CA ALA A 147 9.03 -23.82 32.88
C ALA A 147 8.42 -22.48 32.44
N ARG A 148 7.81 -21.75 33.39
CA ARG A 148 7.01 -20.54 33.15
C ARG A 148 7.74 -19.49 32.31
N ASP A 149 9.03 -19.26 32.58
CA ASP A 149 9.82 -18.25 31.87
C ASP A 149 10.06 -18.61 30.40
N THR A 150 10.19 -19.90 30.08
CA THR A 150 10.33 -20.35 28.68
C THR A 150 9.03 -20.21 27.94
N VAL A 151 7.92 -20.62 28.56
CA VAL A 151 6.59 -20.45 27.95
C VAL A 151 6.33 -18.97 27.68
N HIS A 152 6.66 -18.08 28.63
CA HIS A 152 6.51 -16.64 28.46
C HIS A 152 7.38 -16.10 27.30
N ASN A 153 8.68 -16.41 27.28
CA ASN A 153 9.58 -15.94 26.21
C ASN A 153 9.18 -16.47 24.83
N VAL A 154 8.82 -17.75 24.74
CA VAL A 154 8.33 -18.37 23.52
C VAL A 154 7.04 -17.70 23.06
N MET A 155 6.10 -17.46 23.98
CA MET A 155 4.83 -16.80 23.68
C MET A 155 5.05 -15.35 23.21
N LEU A 156 5.98 -14.61 23.81
CA LEU A 156 6.34 -13.25 23.36
C LEU A 156 6.83 -13.24 21.90
N VAL A 157 7.76 -14.14 21.55
CA VAL A 157 8.25 -14.25 20.16
C VAL A 157 7.13 -14.69 19.23
N TRP A 158 6.29 -15.62 19.67
CA TRP A 158 5.16 -16.15 18.90
C TRP A 158 4.15 -15.04 18.58
N VAL A 159 3.68 -14.30 19.58
CA VAL A 159 2.73 -13.20 19.42
C VAL A 159 3.34 -12.05 18.62
N ALA A 160 4.57 -11.63 18.94
CA ALA A 160 5.23 -10.52 18.25
C ALA A 160 5.45 -10.81 16.76
N SER A 161 5.87 -12.03 16.42
CA SER A 161 6.10 -12.42 15.02
C SER A 161 4.81 -12.47 14.21
N ILE A 162 3.71 -12.97 14.78
CA ILE A 162 2.40 -12.98 14.14
C ILE A 162 1.90 -11.55 13.94
N ALA A 163 2.01 -10.70 14.96
CA ALA A 163 1.61 -9.29 14.89
C ALA A 163 2.39 -8.53 13.82
N ILE A 164 3.71 -8.68 13.76
CA ILE A 164 4.54 -8.08 12.71
C ILE A 164 4.13 -8.62 11.33
N GLY A 165 3.91 -9.93 11.20
CA GLY A 165 3.44 -10.54 9.96
C GLY A 165 2.10 -9.97 9.48
N TYR A 166 1.17 -9.71 10.41
CA TYR A 166 -0.12 -9.08 10.12
C TYR A 166 0.05 -7.62 9.67
N VAL A 167 0.86 -6.82 10.38
CA VAL A 167 1.16 -5.43 9.99
C VAL A 167 1.77 -5.37 8.60
N VAL A 168 2.66 -6.30 8.24
CA VAL A 168 3.23 -6.40 6.90
C VAL A 168 2.17 -6.71 5.84
N GLU A 169 1.23 -7.62 6.12
CA GLU A 169 0.13 -7.91 5.20
C GLU A 169 -0.80 -6.70 4.99
N VAL A 170 -1.14 -6.00 6.07
CA VAL A 170 -1.95 -4.77 6.00
C VAL A 170 -1.22 -3.68 5.21
N ALA A 171 0.07 -3.48 5.47
CA ALA A 171 0.89 -2.51 4.73
C ALA A 171 0.91 -2.83 3.23
N ARG A 172 1.10 -4.10 2.85
CA ARG A 172 1.05 -4.56 1.45
C ARG A 172 -0.31 -4.33 0.81
N ALA A 173 -1.40 -4.57 1.55
CA ALA A 173 -2.74 -4.34 1.04
C ALA A 173 -2.99 -2.85 0.78
N SER A 174 -2.55 -1.99 1.71
CA SER A 174 -2.63 -0.53 1.58
C SER A 174 -1.85 -0.01 0.38
N GLU A 175 -0.61 -0.47 0.18
CA GLU A 175 0.21 -0.09 -1.00
C GLU A 175 -0.47 -0.44 -2.33
N ARG A 176 -1.06 -1.64 -2.44
CA ARG A 176 -1.75 -2.07 -3.67
C ARG A 176 -2.99 -1.24 -3.96
N THR A 177 -3.68 -0.76 -2.93
CA THR A 177 -4.86 0.10 -3.10
C THR A 177 -4.43 1.51 -3.48
N LEU A 178 -3.40 2.06 -2.82
CA LEU A 178 -2.84 3.37 -3.17
C LEU A 178 -2.28 3.39 -4.59
N ALA A 179 -1.54 2.35 -5.00
CA ALA A 179 -1.01 2.25 -6.36
C ALA A 179 -2.12 2.26 -7.42
N ARG A 180 -3.21 1.51 -7.17
CA ARG A 180 -4.38 1.50 -8.06
C ARG A 180 -5.09 2.86 -8.12
N ALA A 181 -5.23 3.53 -6.98
CA ALA A 181 -5.83 4.87 -6.94
C ALA A 181 -5.00 5.89 -7.73
N LEU A 182 -3.67 5.87 -7.56
CA LEU A 182 -2.76 6.74 -8.32
C LEU A 182 -2.76 6.44 -9.82
N GLU A 183 -2.87 5.17 -10.23
CA GLU A 183 -3.03 4.79 -11.64
C GLU A 183 -4.34 5.33 -12.23
N ILE A 184 -5.45 5.26 -11.48
CA ILE A 184 -6.75 5.81 -11.89
C ILE A 184 -6.71 7.34 -11.97
N GLU A 185 -6.08 8.01 -11.01
CA GLU A 185 -5.91 9.47 -11.00
C GLU A 185 -5.08 9.92 -12.21
N ALA A 186 -3.98 9.22 -12.50
CA ALA A 186 -3.16 9.51 -13.68
C ALA A 186 -3.94 9.34 -14.99
N ALA A 187 -4.71 8.26 -15.13
CA ALA A 187 -5.53 8.01 -16.32
C ALA A 187 -6.66 9.05 -16.48
N THR A 188 -7.28 9.47 -15.37
CA THR A 188 -8.33 10.52 -15.37
C THR A 188 -7.75 11.86 -15.78
N ARG A 189 -6.59 12.23 -15.23
CA ARG A 189 -5.88 13.47 -15.59
C ARG A 189 -5.45 13.50 -17.06
N GLU A 190 -5.06 12.36 -17.62
CA GLU A 190 -4.74 12.24 -19.05
C GLU A 190 -5.99 12.41 -19.92
N ARG A 191 -7.12 11.79 -19.55
CA ARG A 191 -8.42 11.97 -20.23
C ARG A 191 -8.87 13.42 -20.22
N GLU A 192 -8.78 14.12 -19.09
CA GLU A 192 -9.14 15.54 -19.00
C GLU A 192 -8.27 16.42 -19.89
N ARG A 193 -6.96 16.12 -19.96
CA ARG A 193 -6.05 16.84 -20.84
C ARG A 193 -6.42 16.62 -22.31
N LEU A 194 -6.64 15.37 -22.71
CA LEU A 194 -7.03 15.04 -24.09
C LEU A 194 -8.38 15.65 -24.46
N ALA A 195 -9.35 15.60 -23.53
CA ALA A 195 -10.63 16.25 -23.72
C ALA A 195 -10.43 17.75 -23.95
N ARG A 196 -9.70 18.46 -23.08
CA ARG A 196 -9.47 19.91 -23.24
C ARG A 196 -8.83 20.26 -24.58
N ASP A 197 -7.81 19.51 -24.99
CA ASP A 197 -7.13 19.70 -26.28
C ASP A 197 -8.08 19.50 -27.47
N ILE A 198 -8.89 18.43 -27.46
CA ILE A 198 -9.90 18.17 -28.50
C ILE A 198 -10.94 19.30 -28.53
N HIS A 199 -11.49 19.69 -27.38
CA HIS A 199 -12.51 20.74 -27.32
C HIS A 199 -11.97 22.10 -27.81
N ASP A 200 -10.78 22.50 -27.36
CA ASP A 200 -10.16 23.76 -27.79
C ASP A 200 -9.86 23.76 -29.30
N SER A 201 -9.37 22.64 -29.83
CA SER A 201 -9.09 22.51 -31.27
C SER A 201 -10.36 22.63 -32.13
N VAL A 202 -11.46 22.01 -31.72
CA VAL A 202 -12.76 22.10 -32.44
C VAL A 202 -13.31 23.52 -32.37
N LEU A 203 -13.30 24.14 -31.18
CA LEU A 203 -13.73 25.52 -31.02
C LEU A 203 -12.89 26.48 -31.87
N GLN A 204 -11.56 26.26 -31.95
CA GLN A 204 -10.66 27.07 -32.77
C GLN A 204 -10.97 26.94 -34.27
N VAL A 205 -11.28 25.73 -34.76
CA VAL A 205 -11.66 25.50 -36.16
C VAL A 205 -12.99 26.16 -36.48
N LEU A 206 -14.02 26.01 -35.63
CA LEU A 206 -15.33 26.64 -35.82
C LEU A 206 -15.23 28.17 -35.86
N ALA A 207 -14.48 28.77 -34.94
CA ALA A 207 -14.23 30.21 -34.92
C ALA A 207 -13.48 30.69 -36.17
N MET A 208 -12.52 29.89 -36.68
CA MET A 208 -11.82 30.19 -37.92
C MET A 208 -12.77 30.15 -39.13
N VAL A 209 -13.64 29.14 -39.22
CA VAL A 209 -14.65 29.00 -40.29
C VAL A 209 -15.63 30.18 -40.25
N GLN A 210 -16.13 30.55 -39.08
CA GLN A 210 -17.01 31.70 -38.89
C GLN A 210 -16.35 32.99 -39.41
N ARG A 211 -15.11 33.28 -38.99
CA ARG A 211 -14.37 34.48 -39.41
C ARG A 211 -14.10 34.50 -40.91
N ARG A 212 -13.71 33.36 -41.49
CA ARG A 212 -13.36 33.27 -42.91
C ARG A 212 -14.61 33.33 -43.80
N GLY A 213 -15.72 32.71 -43.39
CA GLY A 213 -17.01 32.75 -44.08
C GLY A 213 -17.57 34.17 -44.17
N ALA A 214 -17.46 34.96 -43.10
CA ALA A 214 -17.88 36.37 -43.08
C ALA A 214 -17.05 37.26 -44.05
N VAL A 215 -15.76 36.93 -44.25
CA VAL A 215 -14.87 37.69 -45.14
C VAL A 215 -15.10 37.36 -46.62
N ILE A 216 -15.40 36.09 -46.95
CA ILE A 216 -15.60 35.65 -48.34
C ILE A 216 -16.98 36.09 -48.88
N GLY A 217 -18.02 36.07 -48.03
CA GLY A 217 -19.38 36.44 -48.43
C GLY A 217 -20.13 35.36 -49.23
N GLY A 218 -21.39 35.63 -49.57
CA GLY A 218 -22.25 34.69 -50.31
C GLY A 218 -22.66 33.46 -49.49
N GLU A 219 -22.75 32.29 -50.12
CA GLU A 219 -23.07 31.02 -49.45
C GLU A 219 -22.08 30.67 -48.31
N ALA A 220 -20.82 31.12 -48.41
CA ALA A 220 -19.82 30.91 -47.38
C ALA A 220 -20.11 31.70 -46.09
N ALA A 221 -20.85 32.81 -46.16
CA ALA A 221 -21.28 33.56 -44.98
C ALA A 221 -22.38 32.82 -44.21
N GLU A 222 -23.29 32.15 -44.91
CA GLU A 222 -24.34 31.29 -44.32
C GLU A 222 -23.70 30.12 -43.55
N LEU A 223 -22.70 29.45 -44.16
CA LEU A 223 -21.92 28.39 -43.50
C LEU A 223 -21.15 28.89 -42.28
N GLY A 224 -20.58 30.10 -42.35
CA GLY A 224 -19.91 30.74 -41.22
C GLY A 224 -20.87 31.04 -40.06
N ARG A 225 -22.12 31.47 -40.35
CA ARG A 225 -23.16 31.69 -39.34
C ARG A 225 -23.53 30.39 -38.62
N LEU A 226 -23.77 29.32 -39.37
CA LEU A 226 -24.07 27.99 -38.82
C LEU A 226 -22.92 27.44 -37.96
N ALA A 227 -21.67 27.64 -38.38
CA ALA A 227 -20.50 27.25 -37.58
C ALA A 227 -20.43 28.00 -36.23
N GLY A 228 -20.78 29.29 -36.21
CA GLY A 228 -20.85 30.08 -34.98
C GLY A 228 -21.98 29.62 -34.04
N GLU A 229 -23.14 29.22 -34.58
CA GLU A 229 -24.22 28.63 -33.79
C GLU A 229 -23.81 27.30 -33.16
N GLN A 230 -23.07 26.46 -33.88
CA GLN A 230 -22.51 25.21 -33.36
C GLN A 230 -21.43 25.44 -32.28
N GLU A 231 -20.59 26.47 -32.43
CA GLU A 231 -19.61 26.84 -31.40
C GLU A 231 -20.31 27.22 -30.08
N VAL A 232 -21.35 28.05 -30.17
CA VAL A 232 -22.15 28.47 -29.01
C VAL A 232 -22.86 27.27 -28.39
N ALA A 233 -23.50 26.41 -29.18
CA ALA A 233 -24.15 25.20 -28.69
C ALA A 233 -23.16 24.26 -27.98
N LEU A 234 -21.95 24.08 -28.52
CA LEU A 234 -20.91 23.24 -27.93
C LEU A 234 -20.37 23.84 -26.61
N ARG A 235 -20.13 25.16 -26.53
CA ARG A 235 -19.74 25.80 -25.27
C ARG A 235 -20.80 25.64 -24.19
N THR A 236 -22.08 25.77 -24.55
CA THR A 236 -23.19 25.56 -23.61
C THR A 236 -23.24 24.11 -23.14
N LEU A 237 -23.03 23.13 -24.03
CA LEU A 237 -23.00 21.70 -23.66
C LEU A 237 -21.82 21.36 -22.74
N VAL A 238 -20.62 21.86 -23.04
CA VAL A 238 -19.41 21.61 -22.24
C VAL A 238 -19.48 22.31 -20.88
N SER A 239 -20.06 23.50 -20.81
CA SER A 239 -20.21 24.25 -19.54
C SER A 239 -21.38 23.71 -18.70
N GLY A 240 -22.46 23.26 -19.34
CA GLY A 240 -23.62 22.65 -18.68
C GLY A 240 -23.36 21.23 -18.16
N GLY A 241 -22.44 20.49 -18.77
CA GLY A 241 -22.01 19.17 -18.31
C GLY A 241 -21.07 19.16 -17.09
N LEU A 242 -20.66 20.33 -16.60
CA LEU A 242 -19.80 20.47 -15.42
C LEU A 242 -20.59 20.61 -14.10
N ASN A 243 -21.92 20.49 -14.10
CA ASN A 243 -22.67 20.39 -12.86
C ASN A 243 -22.40 18.98 -12.30
N PRO A 244 -21.55 18.79 -11.28
CA PRO A 244 -21.35 17.49 -10.70
C PRO A 244 -22.71 17.12 -10.12
N VAL A 245 -23.30 16.01 -10.57
CA VAL A 245 -24.39 15.37 -9.82
C VAL A 245 -23.87 15.27 -8.39
N SER A 246 -24.47 16.04 -7.48
CA SER A 246 -24.05 16.15 -6.10
C SER A 246 -24.18 14.76 -5.48
N ARG A 247 -23.10 14.00 -5.49
CA ARG A 247 -23.01 12.72 -4.78
C ARG A 247 -22.78 13.10 -3.32
N VAL A 248 -23.87 13.34 -2.61
CA VAL A 248 -23.84 13.40 -1.15
C VAL A 248 -23.47 12.00 -0.67
N CYS A 249 -22.26 11.86 -0.13
CA CYS A 249 -21.87 10.69 0.64
C CYS A 249 -22.51 10.81 2.02
N GLU A 250 -23.60 10.10 2.24
CA GLU A 250 -24.05 9.78 3.60
C GLU A 250 -23.46 8.42 4.04
N ASP A 251 -22.79 8.50 5.19
CA ASP A 251 -22.35 7.46 6.11
C ASP A 251 -21.23 6.47 5.76
N ALA A 252 -20.27 6.42 6.69
CA ALA A 252 -19.01 5.68 6.63
C ALA A 252 -19.03 4.35 7.40
N ALA A 253 -20.17 3.65 7.43
CA ALA A 253 -20.33 2.45 8.27
C ALA A 253 -20.68 1.14 7.54
N ASP A 254 -21.23 1.15 6.33
CA ASP A 254 -21.52 -0.11 5.62
C ASP A 254 -21.30 0.00 4.10
N GLY A 255 -20.73 -1.07 3.53
CA GLY A 255 -20.10 -1.14 2.21
C GLY A 255 -20.84 -0.46 1.04
N ALA A 256 -20.07 0.28 0.25
CA ALA A 256 -20.50 1.03 -0.92
C ALA A 256 -21.26 0.18 -1.95
N VAL A 257 -22.58 0.35 -2.00
CA VAL A 257 -23.42 0.05 -3.16
C VAL A 257 -23.94 1.38 -3.72
N VAL A 258 -23.40 1.78 -4.87
CA VAL A 258 -23.90 2.93 -5.63
C VAL A 258 -25.24 2.52 -6.24
N ARG A 259 -26.35 2.99 -5.66
CA ARG A 259 -27.66 2.89 -6.29
C ARG A 259 -27.81 4.09 -7.23
N ILE A 260 -28.05 3.82 -8.51
CA ILE A 260 -28.55 4.82 -9.46
C ILE A 260 -29.94 5.18 -8.94
N VAL A 261 -30.13 6.42 -8.50
CA VAL A 261 -31.46 6.96 -8.22
C VAL A 261 -32.05 7.29 -9.58
N ASP A 262 -32.99 6.46 -10.04
CA ASP A 262 -33.86 6.80 -11.16
C ASP A 262 -34.63 8.09 -10.82
N GLU A 263 -34.82 8.94 -11.83
CA GLU A 263 -35.55 10.21 -11.76
C GLU A 263 -36.85 10.09 -10.96
N PRO A 264 -37.15 11.00 -10.01
CA PRO A 264 -38.47 11.02 -9.40
C PRO A 264 -39.52 11.41 -10.46
N ASP A 265 -40.57 10.59 -10.53
CA ASP A 265 -41.78 10.82 -11.32
C ASP A 265 -42.33 12.25 -11.11
N PRO A 266 -42.84 12.94 -12.14
CA PRO A 266 -43.20 14.36 -12.09
C PRO A 266 -44.54 14.68 -11.37
N GLU A 267 -44.95 13.89 -10.35
CA GLU A 267 -46.29 14.02 -9.74
C GLU A 267 -46.34 14.37 -8.23
N SER A 268 -45.30 14.99 -7.66
CA SER A 268 -45.41 15.63 -6.35
C SER A 268 -45.40 17.16 -6.48
N ALA A 269 -46.60 17.75 -6.50
CA ALA A 269 -46.86 19.19 -6.64
C ALA A 269 -46.38 20.08 -5.47
N ASP A 270 -45.41 19.63 -4.65
CA ASP A 270 -45.03 20.28 -3.38
C ASP A 270 -43.51 20.34 -3.13
N GLU A 271 -42.68 20.05 -4.14
CA GLU A 271 -41.21 20.11 -4.02
C GLU A 271 -40.66 21.48 -4.50
N PRO A 272 -39.72 22.13 -3.78
CA PRO A 272 -39.21 23.45 -4.15
C PRO A 272 -38.49 23.43 -5.51
N LEU A 273 -39.00 24.19 -6.48
CA LEU A 273 -38.40 24.32 -7.81
C LEU A 273 -37.12 25.16 -7.76
N ASP A 274 -36.05 24.68 -8.40
CA ASP A 274 -34.83 25.47 -8.55
C ASP A 274 -35.02 26.56 -9.62
N LEU A 275 -34.87 27.82 -9.23
CA LEU A 275 -34.94 28.99 -10.13
C LEU A 275 -33.97 28.85 -11.32
N ARG A 276 -32.84 28.16 -11.13
CA ARG A 276 -31.84 27.90 -12.18
C ARG A 276 -32.44 27.12 -13.35
N ALA A 277 -33.19 26.06 -13.05
CA ALA A 277 -33.84 25.24 -14.07
C ALA A 277 -34.92 26.02 -14.84
N LEU A 278 -35.59 26.97 -14.19
CA LEU A 278 -36.61 27.82 -14.81
C LEU A 278 -36.03 28.91 -15.72
N LEU A 279 -34.84 29.42 -15.41
CA LEU A 279 -34.19 30.50 -16.17
C LEU A 279 -33.25 29.98 -17.27
N ALA A 280 -32.76 28.75 -17.16
CA ALA A 280 -31.88 28.12 -18.16
C ALA A 280 -32.43 28.17 -19.62
N PRO A 281 -33.74 27.98 -19.89
CA PRO A 281 -34.28 28.05 -21.25
C PRO A 281 -34.23 29.45 -21.88
N TYR A 282 -34.07 30.50 -21.06
CA TYR A 282 -34.03 31.89 -21.50
C TYR A 282 -32.62 32.42 -21.71
N ALA A 283 -31.59 31.63 -21.40
CA ALA A 283 -30.20 31.96 -21.71
C ALA A 283 -29.93 31.75 -23.21
N GLY A 284 -29.33 32.73 -23.87
CA GLY A 284 -29.13 32.70 -25.31
C GLY A 284 -28.14 33.76 -25.81
N SER A 285 -28.02 33.91 -27.13
CA SER A 285 -27.01 34.77 -27.78
C SER A 285 -27.08 36.26 -27.41
N ARG A 286 -28.18 36.72 -26.80
CA ARG A 286 -28.38 38.09 -26.32
C ARG A 286 -28.51 38.21 -24.79
N VAL A 287 -28.61 37.09 -24.08
CA VAL A 287 -28.92 37.06 -22.64
C VAL A 287 -27.98 36.10 -21.94
N ALA A 288 -27.10 36.64 -21.09
CA ALA A 288 -26.19 35.88 -20.26
C ALA A 288 -26.80 35.68 -18.86
N LEU A 289 -26.94 34.43 -18.44
CA LEU A 289 -27.40 34.05 -17.10
C LEU A 289 -26.17 33.65 -16.26
N ALA A 290 -25.94 34.34 -15.15
CA ALA A 290 -24.89 33.99 -14.19
C ALA A 290 -25.54 33.32 -12.97
N GLU A 291 -25.33 32.00 -12.83
CA GLU A 291 -25.93 31.23 -11.75
C GLU A 291 -25.03 31.16 -10.51
N PRO A 292 -25.59 31.21 -9.29
CA PRO A 292 -24.85 30.92 -8.07
C PRO A 292 -24.48 29.43 -7.98
N GLY A 293 -23.41 29.10 -7.25
CA GLY A 293 -22.90 27.74 -7.11
C GLY A 293 -23.79 26.79 -6.27
N ALA A 294 -24.91 27.27 -5.73
CA ALA A 294 -25.86 26.50 -4.94
C ALA A 294 -27.29 26.66 -5.52
N PRO A 295 -28.18 25.65 -5.37
CA PRO A 295 -29.58 25.73 -5.81
C PRO A 295 -30.29 26.92 -5.17
N VAL A 296 -31.16 27.59 -5.93
CA VAL A 296 -31.99 28.69 -5.42
C VAL A 296 -33.44 28.20 -5.35
N PRO A 297 -33.85 27.63 -4.20
CA PRO A 297 -35.18 27.04 -4.07
C PRO A 297 -36.24 28.14 -4.10
N LEU A 298 -37.22 27.99 -5.00
CA LEU A 298 -38.47 28.71 -4.97
C LEU A 298 -39.55 27.84 -4.33
N PRO A 299 -40.43 28.41 -3.49
CA PRO A 299 -41.63 27.70 -3.08
C PRO A 299 -42.45 27.36 -4.32
N ALA A 300 -42.99 26.14 -4.39
CA ALA A 300 -43.95 25.76 -5.41
C ALA A 300 -45.12 26.76 -5.33
N ALA A 301 -45.31 27.56 -6.38
CA ALA A 301 -46.36 28.56 -6.40
C ALA A 301 -47.72 27.86 -6.45
N ALA A 302 -48.67 28.34 -5.63
CA ALA A 302 -50.10 28.06 -5.76
C ALA A 302 -50.67 28.59 -7.09
#